data_AF-A0A962KIT0-F1
#
_entry.id   AF-A0A962KIT0-F1
#
_cell.length_a   1.000
_cell.length_b   1.000
_cell.length_c   1.000
_cell.angle_alpha   90.00
_cell.angle_beta   90.00
_cell.angle_gamma   90.00
#
_symmetry.space_group_name_H-M   'P 1'
#
loop_
_entity.id
_entity.type
_entity.pdbx_description
1 polymer ?
#
loop_
_entity_poly.entity_id
_entity_poly.type
_entity_poly.pdbx_seq_one_letter_code
_entity_poly.pdbx_strand_id
1 'polypeptide(L)'
;LPQQVSALLYAAARQGGGIPTQAALAASLDIPFSTFRRQLAEAGASFRQLREACLKDVAQRLLRNGNMTVTETAIHLGFADTAAFRHAFVRWTGQSPRLWQQHQAHPTQYLSNNGAPFTSRPNRN
;
A
#
# COMPACT_ATOMS: atom_id res chain seq x y z
N LEU A 1 -18.39 5.72 -13.37
CA LEU A 1 -17.73 6.54 -12.32
C LEU A 1 -16.72 5.79 -11.44
N PRO A 2 -17.04 4.68 -10.74
CA PRO A 2 -16.16 4.12 -9.71
C PRO A 2 -14.79 3.66 -10.25
N GLN A 3 -14.76 3.13 -11.47
CA GLN A 3 -13.52 2.70 -12.11
C GLN A 3 -12.59 3.86 -12.49
N GLN A 4 -13.13 5.00 -12.94
CA GLN A 4 -12.36 6.21 -13.22
C GLN A 4 -11.77 6.79 -11.93
N VAL A 5 -12.57 6.84 -10.86
CA VAL A 5 -12.12 7.28 -9.53
C VAL A 5 -10.99 6.38 -9.03
N SER A 6 -11.13 5.06 -9.14
CA SER A 6 -10.07 4.13 -8.76
C SER A 6 -8.80 4.31 -9.59
N ALA A 7 -8.92 4.53 -10.90
CA ALA A 7 -7.77 4.75 -11.77
C ALA A 7 -6.99 6.01 -11.39
N LEU A 8 -7.70 7.12 -11.11
CA LEU A 8 -7.08 8.37 -10.67
C LEU A 8 -6.43 8.24 -9.29
N LEU A 9 -7.10 7.57 -8.34
CA LEU A 9 -6.54 7.27 -7.02
C LEU A 9 -5.25 6.44 -7.13
N TYR A 10 -5.26 5.43 -7.99
CA TYR A 10 -4.12 4.55 -8.22
C TYR A 10 -2.94 5.30 -8.87
N ALA A 11 -3.22 6.14 -9.87
CA ALA A 11 -2.21 6.97 -10.50
C ALA A 11 -1.56 7.95 -9.51
N ALA A 12 -2.37 8.64 -8.70
CA ALA A 12 -1.88 9.59 -7.69
C ALA A 12 -1.01 8.89 -6.61
N ALA A 13 -1.47 7.75 -6.09
CA ALA A 13 -0.73 6.97 -5.10
C ALA A 13 0.61 6.44 -5.64
N ARG A 14 0.67 6.10 -6.94
CA ARG A 14 1.92 5.66 -7.58
C ARG A 14 2.92 6.80 -7.77
N GLN A 15 2.46 8.02 -8.04
CA GLN A 15 3.33 9.20 -8.25
C GLN A 15 3.89 9.80 -6.96
N GLY A 16 3.39 9.42 -5.78
CA GLY A 16 3.89 9.92 -4.50
C GLY A 16 3.34 11.28 -4.08
N GLY A 17 2.29 11.77 -4.74
CA GLY A 17 1.63 13.05 -4.42
C GLY A 17 0.60 12.95 -3.29
N GLY A 18 0.49 11.80 -2.62
CA GLY A 18 -0.59 11.51 -1.69
C GLY A 18 -1.93 11.24 -2.38
N ILE A 19 -2.92 10.81 -1.60
CA ILE A 19 -4.24 10.53 -2.15
C ILE A 19 -5.13 11.78 -2.16
N PRO A 20 -5.70 12.15 -3.32
CA PRO A 20 -6.61 13.28 -3.41
C PRO A 20 -7.87 13.05 -2.58
N THR A 21 -8.41 14.15 -2.04
CA THR A 21 -9.67 14.12 -1.30
C THR A 21 -10.84 13.89 -2.25
N GLN A 22 -11.98 13.51 -1.68
CA GLN A 22 -13.21 13.27 -2.42
C GLN A 22 -13.66 14.53 -3.20
N ALA A 23 -13.44 15.72 -2.64
CA ALA A 23 -13.70 17.00 -3.29
C ALA A 23 -12.70 17.29 -4.44
N ALA A 24 -11.42 17.01 -4.24
CA ALA A 24 -10.39 17.20 -5.27
C ALA A 24 -10.62 16.29 -6.49
N LEU A 25 -11.06 15.05 -6.26
CA LEU A 25 -11.42 14.12 -7.34
C LEU A 25 -12.69 14.55 -8.08
N ALA A 26 -13.70 15.03 -7.37
CA ALA A 26 -14.90 15.58 -8.01
C ALA A 26 -14.54 16.77 -8.92
N ALA A 27 -13.68 17.67 -8.43
CA ALA A 27 -13.18 18.80 -9.22
C ALA A 27 -12.34 18.34 -10.43
N SER A 28 -11.47 17.33 -10.27
CA SER A 28 -10.65 16.78 -11.37
C SER A 28 -11.48 16.12 -12.48
N LEU A 29 -12.70 15.68 -12.15
CA LEU A 29 -13.63 15.06 -13.09
C LEU A 29 -14.65 16.06 -13.66
N ASP A 30 -14.60 17.33 -13.26
CA ASP A 30 -15.59 18.36 -13.59
C ASP A 30 -17.02 17.98 -13.15
N ILE A 31 -17.14 17.26 -12.03
CA ILE A 31 -18.43 16.79 -11.49
C ILE A 31 -18.73 17.49 -10.16
N PRO A 32 -19.94 18.06 -9.98
CA PRO A 32 -20.36 18.61 -8.70
C PRO A 32 -20.27 17.57 -7.57
N PHE A 33 -19.81 17.97 -6.39
CA PHE A 33 -19.59 17.06 -5.26
C PHE A 33 -20.85 16.26 -4.86
N SER A 34 -22.02 16.89 -4.92
CA SER A 34 -23.32 16.24 -4.65
C SER A 34 -23.62 15.11 -5.64
N THR A 35 -23.43 15.38 -6.94
CA THR A 35 -23.60 14.41 -8.03
C THR A 35 -22.57 13.28 -7.92
N PHE A 36 -21.32 13.61 -7.59
CA PHE A 36 -20.25 12.64 -7.39
C PHE A 36 -20.57 11.66 -6.26
N ARG A 37 -21.04 12.17 -5.12
CA ARG A 37 -21.48 11.33 -3.98
C ARG A 37 -22.67 10.46 -4.34
N ARG A 38 -23.66 11.01 -5.05
CA ARG A 38 -24.86 10.25 -5.47
C ARG A 38 -24.47 9.10 -6.41
N GLN A 39 -23.70 9.39 -7.46
CA GLN A 39 -23.27 8.37 -8.42
C GLN A 39 -22.39 7.28 -7.78
N LEU A 40 -21.55 7.62 -6.81
CA LEU A 40 -20.79 6.63 -6.04
C LEU A 40 -21.72 5.72 -5.21
N ALA A 41 -22.70 6.32 -4.53
CA ALA A 41 -23.68 5.58 -3.74
C ALA A 41 -24.58 4.68 -4.62
N GLU A 42 -25.03 5.19 -5.76
CA GLU A 42 -25.81 4.42 -6.76
C GLU A 42 -25.01 3.24 -7.32
N ALA A 43 -23.69 3.39 -7.46
CA ALA A 43 -22.80 2.30 -7.86
C ALA A 43 -22.43 1.35 -6.70
N GLY A 44 -22.98 1.54 -5.49
CA GLY A 44 -22.66 0.75 -4.30
C GLY A 44 -21.20 0.88 -3.83
N ALA A 45 -20.48 1.90 -4.29
CA ALA A 45 -19.05 2.07 -4.04
C ALA A 45 -18.81 3.19 -3.03
N SER A 46 -18.19 2.87 -1.91
CA SER A 46 -17.76 3.90 -0.96
C SER A 46 -16.40 4.46 -1.36
N PHE A 47 -16.28 5.79 -1.44
CA PHE A 47 -14.99 6.45 -1.69
C PHE A 47 -13.90 5.97 -0.74
N ARG A 48 -14.23 5.81 0.55
CA ARG A 48 -13.32 5.25 1.55
C ARG A 48 -12.82 3.86 1.17
N GLN A 49 -13.71 2.97 0.73
CA GLN A 49 -13.34 1.61 0.32
C GLN A 49 -12.46 1.61 -0.94
N LEU A 50 -12.80 2.42 -1.94
CA LEU A 50 -12.00 2.57 -3.16
C LEU A 50 -10.59 3.10 -2.84
N ARG A 51 -10.52 4.12 -1.98
CA ARG A 51 -9.26 4.68 -1.49
C ARG A 51 -8.44 3.65 -0.73
N GLU A 52 -9.04 2.95 0.23
CA GLU A 52 -8.37 1.92 1.03
C GLU A 52 -7.87 0.77 0.14
N ALA A 53 -8.66 0.34 -0.85
CA ALA A 53 -8.26 -0.70 -1.80
C ALA A 53 -7.06 -0.29 -2.67
N CYS A 54 -7.05 0.94 -3.21
CA CYS A 54 -5.91 1.47 -3.95
C CYS A 54 -4.67 1.62 -3.07
N LEU A 55 -4.82 2.15 -1.85
CA LEU A 55 -3.71 2.29 -0.90
C LEU A 55 -3.09 0.93 -0.59
N LYS A 56 -3.92 -0.07 -0.32
CA LYS A 56 -3.48 -1.44 -0.04
C LYS A 56 -2.66 -2.00 -1.22
N ASP A 57 -3.18 -1.91 -2.45
CA ASP A 57 -2.50 -2.47 -3.62
C ASP A 57 -1.16 -1.76 -3.90
N VAL A 58 -1.11 -0.44 -3.84
CA VAL A 58 0.15 0.32 -4.03
C VAL A 58 1.13 0.04 -2.90
N ALA A 59 0.67 0.05 -1.64
CA ALA A 59 1.51 -0.27 -0.49
C ALA A 59 2.13 -1.67 -0.60
N GLN A 60 1.34 -2.68 -0.96
CA GLN A 60 1.84 -4.04 -1.17
C GLN A 60 2.90 -4.09 -2.26
N ARG A 61 2.69 -3.40 -3.39
CA ARG A 61 3.68 -3.36 -4.48
C ARG A 61 4.99 -2.68 -4.06
N LEU A 62 4.91 -1.56 -3.37
CA LEU A 62 6.08 -0.83 -2.87
C LEU A 62 6.86 -1.67 -1.84
N LEU A 63 6.15 -2.29 -0.91
CA LEU A 63 6.74 -3.12 0.13
C LEU A 63 7.34 -4.42 -0.43
N ARG A 64 6.71 -5.03 -1.46
CA ARG A 64 7.15 -6.29 -2.06
C ARG A 64 8.48 -6.16 -2.78
N ASN A 65 8.68 -5.06 -3.48
CA ASN A 65 9.90 -4.85 -4.25
C ASN A 65 11.10 -4.56 -3.33
N GLY A 66 10.89 -4.27 -2.05
CA GLY A 66 11.96 -3.96 -1.09
C GLY A 66 12.64 -2.60 -1.33
N ASN A 67 12.20 -1.84 -2.35
CA ASN A 67 12.79 -0.56 -2.71
C ASN A 67 12.53 0.56 -1.69
N MET A 68 11.51 0.41 -0.82
CA MET A 68 11.14 1.43 0.17
C MET A 68 10.88 0.81 1.53
N THR A 69 11.29 1.52 2.57
CA THR A 69 10.95 1.21 3.96
C THR A 69 9.47 1.48 4.24
N VAL A 70 8.96 0.93 5.33
CA VAL A 70 7.58 1.16 5.82
C VAL A 70 7.32 2.66 6.03
N THR A 71 8.32 3.39 6.50
CA THR A 71 8.24 4.84 6.75
C THR A 71 8.16 5.62 5.43
N GLU A 72 9.03 5.33 4.47
CA GLU A 72 9.00 5.96 3.14
C GLU A 72 7.70 5.65 2.41
N THR A 73 7.21 4.42 2.52
CA THR A 73 5.91 4.03 1.95
C THR A 73 4.77 4.84 2.56
N ALA A 74 4.79 5.10 3.87
CA ALA A 74 3.78 5.92 4.54
C ALA A 74 3.78 7.36 4.01
N ILE A 75 4.97 7.96 3.87
CA ILE A 75 5.15 9.31 3.34
C ILE A 75 4.71 9.38 1.88
N HIS A 76 5.12 8.41 1.05
CA HIS A 76 4.77 8.32 -0.37
C HIS A 76 3.26 8.26 -0.60
N LEU A 77 2.54 7.56 0.28
CA LEU A 77 1.08 7.43 0.21
C LEU A 77 0.33 8.63 0.85
N GLY A 78 1.05 9.58 1.45
CA GLY A 78 0.47 10.78 2.08
C GLY A 78 -0.16 10.51 3.44
N PHE A 79 0.35 9.55 4.21
CA PHE A 79 -0.04 9.38 5.62
C PHE A 79 0.68 10.42 6.50
N ALA A 80 -0.01 10.85 7.56
CA ALA A 80 0.54 11.81 8.52
C ALA A 80 1.76 11.26 9.28
N ASP A 81 1.77 9.95 9.56
CA ASP A 81 2.89 9.27 10.19
C ASP A 81 2.90 7.77 9.85
N THR A 82 4.05 7.12 10.06
CA THR A 82 4.23 5.68 9.95
C THR A 82 3.26 4.88 10.84
N ALA A 83 2.93 5.39 12.04
CA ALA A 83 1.96 4.76 12.92
C ALA A 83 0.56 4.69 12.28
N ALA A 84 0.10 5.80 11.71
CA ALA A 84 -1.19 5.87 11.01
C ALA A 84 -1.24 4.88 9.83
N PHE A 85 -0.15 4.79 9.06
CA PHE A 85 -0.02 3.80 8.00
C PHE A 85 -0.06 2.36 8.53
N ARG A 86 0.68 2.04 9.60
CA ARG A 86 0.68 0.69 10.19
C ARG A 86 -0.70 0.25 10.64
N HIS A 87 -1.43 1.11 11.35
CA HIS A 87 -2.80 0.80 11.78
C HIS A 87 -3.73 0.55 10.59
N ALA A 88 -3.63 1.38 9.55
CA ALA A 88 -4.40 1.21 8.32
C ALA A 88 -4.02 -0.09 7.60
N PHE A 89 -2.73 -0.37 7.45
CA PHE A 89 -2.23 -1.55 6.76
C PHE A 89 -2.63 -2.85 7.47
N VAL A 90 -2.51 -2.91 8.80
CA VAL A 90 -2.98 -4.06 9.60
C VAL A 90 -4.48 -4.22 9.45
N ARG A 91 -5.26 -3.13 9.47
CA ARG A 91 -6.71 -3.19 9.27
C ARG A 91 -7.11 -3.75 7.90
N TRP A 92 -6.30 -3.53 6.85
CA TRP A 92 -6.63 -3.99 5.50
C TRP A 92 -6.04 -5.35 5.11
N THR A 93 -4.90 -5.72 5.71
CA THR A 93 -4.14 -6.94 5.37
C THR A 93 -4.16 -7.99 6.47
N GLY A 94 -4.55 -7.61 7.68
CA GLY A 94 -4.50 -8.46 8.89
C GLY A 94 -3.10 -8.62 9.48
N GLN A 95 -2.06 -8.07 8.86
CA GLN A 95 -0.66 -8.27 9.27
C GLN A 95 0.13 -6.97 9.29
N SER A 96 1.19 -6.93 10.09
CA SER A 96 2.10 -5.78 10.15
C SER A 96 2.89 -5.63 8.84
N PRO A 97 3.16 -4.41 8.34
CA PRO A 97 3.90 -4.20 7.09
C PRO A 97 5.27 -4.89 7.07
N ARG A 98 6.01 -4.87 8.19
CA ARG A 98 7.30 -5.55 8.33
C ARG A 98 7.18 -7.08 8.19
N LEU A 99 6.19 -7.67 8.87
CA LEU A 99 5.94 -9.11 8.81
C LEU A 99 5.56 -9.49 7.38
N TRP A 100 4.69 -8.70 6.75
CA TRP A 100 4.31 -8.89 5.35
C TRP A 100 5.51 -8.82 4.41
N GLN A 101 6.41 -7.85 4.58
CA GLN A 101 7.66 -7.77 3.81
C GLN A 101 8.56 -8.99 4.01
N GLN A 102 8.73 -9.47 5.24
CA GLN A 102 9.53 -10.67 5.52
C GLN A 102 8.98 -11.92 4.83
N HIS A 103 7.65 -12.09 4.83
CA HIS A 103 6.99 -13.19 4.14
C HIS A 103 7.16 -13.14 2.61
N GLN A 104 7.31 -11.94 2.03
CA GLN A 104 7.54 -11.76 0.59
C GLN A 104 9.03 -11.88 0.21
N ALA A 105 9.93 -11.46 1.10
CA ALA A 105 11.38 -11.44 0.85
C ALA A 105 12.05 -12.82 0.97
N HIS A 106 11.41 -13.78 1.63
CA HIS A 106 11.94 -15.12 1.81
C HIS A 106 11.15 -16.13 0.95
N PRO A 107 11.58 -16.45 -0.28
CA PRO A 107 11.37 -17.80 -0.76
C PRO A 107 12.09 -18.69 0.24
N THR A 108 11.33 -19.51 0.96
CA THR A 108 11.85 -20.61 1.77
C THR A 108 12.76 -21.45 0.88
N GLN A 109 14.04 -21.10 0.79
CA GLN A 109 15.10 -21.92 0.23
C GLN A 109 15.44 -22.99 1.28
N TYR A 110 14.42 -23.80 1.58
CA TYR A 110 14.52 -25.03 2.36
C TYR A 110 13.91 -26.15 1.52
N LEU A 111 14.50 -26.40 0.34
CA LEU A 111 14.36 -27.70 -0.31
C LEU A 111 15.76 -28.23 -0.66
N SER A 112 16.26 -29.05 0.28
CA SER A 112 16.96 -30.32 0.10
C SER A 112 18.03 -30.45 -1.00
N ASN A 113 19.31 -30.57 -0.61
CA ASN A 113 20.01 -31.87 -0.49
C ASN A 113 21.48 -31.68 -0.02
N ASN A 114 21.86 -32.28 1.12
CA ASN A 114 23.23 -32.47 1.64
C ASN A 114 24.23 -31.30 1.69
N GLY A 115 24.52 -30.80 2.90
CA GLY A 115 25.76 -30.09 3.21
C GLY A 115 25.62 -29.08 4.35
N ALA A 116 26.19 -29.38 5.51
CA ALA A 116 26.23 -28.50 6.68
C ALA A 116 26.87 -27.13 6.37
N PRO A 117 26.39 -26.01 6.97
CA PRO A 117 27.16 -24.77 6.94
C PRO A 117 28.32 -24.88 7.95
N PHE A 118 29.52 -24.78 7.39
CA PHE A 118 30.82 -24.63 8.05
C PHE A 118 30.74 -23.86 9.37
N THR A 119 31.07 -24.55 10.46
CA THR A 119 31.66 -23.92 11.63
C THR A 119 33.04 -23.38 11.24
N SER A 120 33.17 -22.09 10.94
CA SER A 120 34.42 -21.35 11.13
C SER A 120 34.31 -19.88 10.75
N ARG A 121 34.42 -19.02 11.77
CA ARG A 121 35.32 -17.87 11.69
C ARG A 121 36.13 -17.81 12.98
N PRO A 122 37.46 -18.01 12.93
CA PRO A 122 38.32 -17.79 14.07
C PRO A 122 38.64 -16.30 14.23
N ASN A 123 38.81 -15.91 15.50
CA ASN A 123 39.74 -14.90 16.03
C ASN A 123 39.78 -13.50 15.39
N ARG A 124 39.46 -12.48 16.21
CA ARG A 124 39.98 -11.13 16.03
C ARG A 124 40.61 -10.67 17.34
N ASN A 125 41.94 -10.53 17.27
CA ASN A 125 42.85 -9.90 18.22
C ASN A 125 42.41 -8.47 18.57
#